data_AF-A0A0V0ZXZ5-F1
#
_entry.id   AF-A0A0V0ZXZ5-F1
#
_cell.length_a   1.000
_cell.length_b   1.000
_cell.length_c   1.000
_cell.angle_alpha   90.00
_cell.angle_beta   90.00
_cell.angle_gamma   90.00
#
_symmetry.space_group_name_H-M   'P 1'
#
loop_
_entity.id
_entity.type
_entity.pdbx_description
1 polymer ?
#
loop_
_entity_poly.entity_id
_entity_poly.type
_entity_poly.pdbx_seq_one_letter_code
_entity_poly.pdbx_strand_id
1 'polypeptide(L)'
;MIFFPKFSKAFYTVTALDDYPIIEEHTQAWNQLWNSGLSISYSKAPNGLNGDMINGTMYYILCHYELQSDNSIEFSNRPSHCYSSHSTLLPSKLWAKLNSVSTILSINSLWSYTLVEHGCGNLLLEGATGVVQALLLSFGALKHTAHHLEFDQQPQDLHRDFFFRNIYFTKSTYVNIRIMVNDENRAIMYASVNRTSPAGKELFACDAGCLDPPIELSSSSTLIPVKRTVPATPILYVTDQREHIERLKMSIHVREVANAPAHEHHIIALHKHGHRLGGLPPAFWFSLGVLLILFHLFLIKLIYNEYKSDRKPYPNWRYTFYSNENLYDILGVSRHASLKQIKRAFVDLSKKYHPDVNKGDRTCSSRYVKIVEAYSILSKPESRRKYDAELHAQNYSHENRERPSNKNYQSSYSYGWNYWNPNESPFYYYYYYTRQSTSQAKADDDAADVNVQIIRVVFFATLAGTVLHIQRLRHIRNMEVVDQFNVDSEFYRRTLTPEQNMKRLFGSEE
;
A
#
# COMPACT_ATOMS: atom_id res chain seq x y z
N MET A 1 -23.60 70.55 24.09
CA MET A 1 -23.08 70.34 22.71
C MET A 1 -21.59 70.71 22.68
N ILE A 2 -20.71 69.91 23.30
CA ILE A 2 -19.26 70.22 23.37
C ILE A 2 -18.49 68.89 23.29
N PHE A 3 -18.38 68.29 22.11
CA PHE A 3 -17.54 67.08 21.91
C PHE A 3 -16.95 66.93 20.50
N PHE A 4 -17.02 67.94 19.64
CA PHE A 4 -16.59 67.84 18.23
C PHE A 4 -15.19 68.34 17.83
N PRO A 5 -14.47 69.24 18.54
CA PRO A 5 -13.23 69.81 17.99
C PRO A 5 -12.02 68.87 18.02
N LYS A 6 -11.96 67.91 18.94
CA LYS A 6 -10.87 66.91 18.97
C LYS A 6 -11.02 65.85 17.87
N PHE A 7 -12.27 65.49 17.54
CA PHE A 7 -12.56 64.47 16.55
C PHE A 7 -12.23 64.94 15.13
N SER A 8 -12.54 66.20 14.80
CA SER A 8 -12.20 66.75 13.47
C SER A 8 -10.68 66.85 13.27
N LYS A 9 -9.93 67.31 14.29
CA LYS A 9 -8.48 67.43 14.18
C LYS A 9 -7.81 66.08 13.99
N ALA A 10 -8.20 65.06 14.77
CA ALA A 10 -7.69 63.70 14.60
C ALA A 10 -8.06 63.12 13.22
N PHE A 11 -9.30 63.30 12.77
CA PHE A 11 -9.77 62.84 11.46
C PHE A 11 -8.99 63.50 10.31
N TYR A 12 -8.83 64.82 10.31
CA TYR A 12 -8.03 65.53 9.30
C TYR A 12 -6.55 65.14 9.33
N THR A 13 -6.00 64.84 10.51
CA THR A 13 -4.61 64.36 10.63
C THR A 13 -4.46 62.99 9.98
N VAL A 14 -5.42 62.08 10.17
CA VAL A 14 -5.39 60.72 9.59
C VAL A 14 -5.64 60.75 8.08
N THR A 15 -6.56 61.59 7.57
CA THR A 15 -6.83 61.71 6.13
C THR A 15 -5.75 62.46 5.35
N ALA A 16 -4.83 63.13 6.05
CA ALA A 16 -3.69 63.84 5.47
C ALA A 16 -2.38 63.04 5.52
N LEU A 17 -2.40 61.84 6.11
CA LEU A 17 -1.27 60.93 6.06
C LEU A 17 -1.16 60.35 4.65
N ASP A 18 0.05 60.40 4.10
CA ASP A 18 0.39 59.67 2.89
C ASP A 18 0.33 58.16 3.19
N ASP A 19 -0.06 57.32 2.23
CA ASP A 19 -0.23 55.88 2.47
C ASP A 19 1.10 55.22 2.89
N TYR A 20 2.21 55.78 2.42
CA TYR A 20 3.56 55.26 2.61
C TYR A 20 4.00 55.14 4.09
N PRO A 21 3.98 56.21 4.91
CA PRO A 21 4.39 56.14 6.32
C PRO A 21 3.54 55.16 7.16
N ILE A 22 2.24 55.03 6.88
CA ILE A 22 1.37 54.08 7.61
C ILE A 22 1.77 52.64 7.28
N ILE A 23 2.01 52.34 5.99
CA ILE A 23 2.46 51.03 5.55
C ILE A 23 3.84 50.71 6.13
N GLU A 24 4.74 51.68 6.18
CA GLU A 24 6.07 51.52 6.76
C GLU A 24 6.00 51.21 8.26
N GLU A 25 5.25 52.00 9.04
CA GLU A 25 5.05 51.78 10.47
C GLU A 25 4.43 50.40 10.74
N HIS A 26 3.39 50.03 9.99
CA HIS A 26 2.76 48.71 10.10
C HIS A 26 3.74 47.57 9.77
N THR A 27 4.57 47.75 8.73
CA THR A 27 5.58 46.77 8.34
C THR A 27 6.65 46.62 9.42
N GLN A 28 7.10 47.73 10.03
CA GLN A 28 8.05 47.70 11.14
C GLN A 28 7.47 46.97 12.36
N ALA A 29 6.23 47.28 12.75
CA ALA A 29 5.52 46.60 13.82
C ALA A 29 5.41 45.08 13.59
N TRP A 30 5.07 44.67 12.37
CA TRP A 30 5.01 43.25 12.01
C TRP A 30 6.37 42.58 12.02
N ASN A 31 7.42 43.24 11.51
CA ASN A 31 8.78 42.70 11.56
C ASN A 31 9.24 42.46 13.01
N GLN A 32 8.84 43.32 13.95
CA GLN A 32 9.13 43.12 15.37
C GLN A 32 8.38 41.91 15.94
N LEU A 33 7.08 41.80 15.68
CA LEU A 33 6.25 40.69 16.18
C LEU A 33 6.65 39.33 15.58
N TRP A 34 7.04 39.31 14.30
CA TRP A 34 7.36 38.08 13.57
C TRP A 34 8.74 37.47 13.87
N ASN A 35 9.55 38.18 14.66
CA ASN A 35 10.81 37.64 15.18
C ASN A 35 10.57 36.35 15.97
N SER A 36 9.46 36.25 16.69
CA SER A 36 9.01 35.03 17.35
C SER A 36 7.90 34.38 16.54
N GLY A 37 7.88 33.05 16.45
CA GLY A 37 6.81 32.39 15.73
C GLY A 37 7.10 30.94 15.36
N LEU A 38 6.15 30.35 14.64
CA LEU A 38 6.21 28.98 14.16
C LEU A 38 6.39 28.97 12.64
N SER A 39 7.25 28.09 12.14
CA SER A 39 7.19 27.63 10.74
C SER A 39 6.91 26.15 10.71
N ILE A 40 6.07 25.74 9.76
CA ILE A 40 5.68 24.35 9.55
C ILE A 40 5.86 24.01 8.07
N SER A 41 6.42 22.84 7.77
CA SER A 41 6.56 22.34 6.39
C SER A 41 5.19 22.21 5.71
N TYR A 42 5.08 22.56 4.42
CA TYR A 42 3.80 22.51 3.71
C TYR A 42 3.25 21.09 3.57
N SER A 43 1.98 20.91 3.93
CA SER A 43 1.24 19.65 3.83
C SER A 43 0.24 19.69 2.70
N LYS A 44 0.29 18.68 1.82
CA LYS A 44 -0.70 18.41 0.78
C LYS A 44 -1.88 17.55 1.25
N ALA A 45 -1.84 17.06 2.49
CA ALA A 45 -2.92 16.26 3.06
C ALA A 45 -4.25 17.05 3.00
N PRO A 46 -5.39 16.39 2.72
CA PRO A 46 -6.68 17.05 2.75
C PRO A 46 -6.92 17.62 4.15
N ASN A 47 -7.33 18.89 4.22
CA ASN A 47 -7.54 19.62 5.48
C ASN A 47 -6.29 19.78 6.37
N GLY A 48 -5.08 19.57 5.83
CA GLY A 48 -3.85 19.79 6.58
C GLY A 48 -3.68 21.26 6.96
N LEU A 49 -3.44 21.53 8.26
CA LEU A 49 -3.09 22.86 8.76
C LEU A 49 -1.75 23.30 8.17
N ASN A 50 -1.71 24.46 7.51
CA ASN A 50 -0.54 25.00 6.84
C ASN A 50 -0.22 26.41 7.33
N GLY A 51 0.98 26.88 6.98
CA GLY A 51 1.49 28.18 7.43
C GLY A 51 0.62 29.37 7.01
N ASP A 52 -0.07 29.31 5.87
CA ASP A 52 -1.01 30.34 5.44
C ASP A 52 -2.19 30.53 6.41
N MET A 53 -2.81 29.42 6.86
CA MET A 53 -3.89 29.48 7.84
C MET A 53 -3.38 29.90 9.22
N ILE A 54 -2.23 29.38 9.66
CA ILE A 54 -1.61 29.77 10.95
C ILE A 54 -1.29 31.27 10.95
N ASN A 55 -0.59 31.75 9.92
CA ASN A 55 -0.15 33.13 9.84
C ASN A 55 -1.34 34.10 9.71
N GLY A 56 -2.36 33.73 8.91
CA GLY A 56 -3.59 34.51 8.80
C GLY A 56 -4.34 34.59 10.12
N THR A 57 -4.48 33.47 10.84
CA THR A 57 -5.11 33.47 12.16
C THR A 57 -4.33 34.31 13.17
N MET A 58 -3.00 34.15 13.22
CA MET A 58 -2.14 34.99 14.05
C MET A 58 -2.30 36.48 13.72
N TYR A 59 -2.34 36.83 12.43
CA TYR A 59 -2.55 38.20 11.97
C TYR A 59 -3.80 38.81 12.60
N TYR A 60 -4.95 38.17 12.44
CA TYR A 60 -6.20 38.71 12.97
C TYR A 60 -6.23 38.72 14.49
N ILE A 61 -5.66 37.73 15.18
CA ILE A 61 -5.60 37.75 16.65
C ILE A 61 -4.79 38.93 17.13
N LEU A 62 -3.58 39.12 16.59
CA LEU A 62 -2.64 40.14 17.04
C LEU A 62 -3.13 41.56 16.77
N CYS A 63 -3.88 41.79 15.68
CA CYS A 63 -4.50 43.08 15.41
C CYS A 63 -5.51 43.55 16.49
N HIS A 64 -5.94 42.68 17.41
CA HIS A 64 -6.81 43.07 18.53
C HIS A 64 -6.05 43.54 19.78
N TYR A 65 -4.71 43.44 19.77
CA TYR A 65 -3.87 43.79 20.90
C TYR A 65 -2.95 44.94 20.53
N GLU A 66 -2.77 45.87 21.47
CA GLU A 66 -1.84 46.98 21.28
C GLU A 66 -0.40 46.46 21.29
N LEU A 67 0.42 47.02 20.39
CA LEU A 67 1.85 46.85 20.44
C LEU A 67 2.40 47.89 21.42
N GLN A 68 2.99 47.44 22.53
CA GLN A 68 3.64 48.34 23.47
C GLN A 68 4.86 48.98 22.80
N SER A 69 5.05 50.29 23.00
CA SER A 69 6.09 51.09 22.33
C SER A 69 7.51 50.81 22.81
N ASP A 70 7.67 50.12 23.95
CA ASP A 70 8.98 49.80 24.49
C ASP A 70 9.49 48.48 23.87
N ASN A 71 10.49 48.59 22.99
CA ASN A 71 11.08 47.49 22.21
C ASN A 71 11.69 46.36 23.07
N SER A 72 11.69 46.51 24.38
CA SER A 72 12.05 45.49 25.34
C SER A 72 10.85 45.19 26.22
N ILE A 73 9.95 44.33 25.76
CA ILE A 73 9.12 43.57 26.70
C ILE A 73 10.08 42.61 27.42
N GLU A 74 10.75 43.18 28.42
CA GLU A 74 11.30 42.42 29.51
C GLU A 74 10.09 42.00 30.33
N PHE A 75 9.52 40.83 30.01
CA PHE A 75 8.61 40.19 30.95
C PHE A 75 9.32 40.19 32.30
N SER A 76 8.76 40.92 33.27
CA SER A 76 9.49 41.29 34.50
C SER A 76 9.93 40.05 35.27
N ASN A 77 9.27 38.91 35.01
CA ASN A 77 9.65 37.57 35.44
C ASN A 77 9.31 36.53 34.36
N ARG A 78 9.91 35.34 34.45
CA ARG A 78 9.53 34.16 33.68
C ARG A 78 8.01 33.93 33.82
N PRO A 79 7.26 33.65 32.73
CA PRO A 79 5.83 33.37 32.82
C PRO A 79 5.62 32.14 33.72
N SER A 80 5.11 32.35 34.92
CA SER A 80 4.73 31.23 35.78
C SER A 80 3.37 30.73 35.29
N HIS A 81 3.35 29.56 34.63
CA HIS A 81 2.14 28.84 34.20
C HIS A 81 1.50 29.35 32.89
N CYS A 82 2.12 29.06 31.76
CA CYS A 82 1.50 29.08 30.42
C CYS A 82 2.37 28.24 29.49
N TYR A 83 1.87 27.30 28.70
CA TYR A 83 0.50 26.86 28.46
C TYR A 83 0.26 25.48 29.11
N SER A 84 -0.96 25.20 29.59
CA SER A 84 -1.26 23.99 30.39
C SER A 84 -2.23 23.02 29.70
N SER A 85 -2.02 22.71 28.42
CA SER A 85 -2.84 21.76 27.66
C SER A 85 -2.09 21.20 26.43
N HIS A 86 -2.77 20.42 25.59
CA HIS A 86 -2.23 19.80 24.38
C HIS A 86 -2.02 20.79 23.23
N SER A 87 -1.26 20.38 22.22
CA SER A 87 -0.98 21.24 21.04
C SER A 87 -2.26 21.78 20.43
N THR A 88 -2.29 23.07 20.17
CA THR A 88 -3.36 23.68 19.38
C THR A 88 -3.18 23.48 17.87
N LEU A 89 -2.08 22.88 17.40
CA LEU A 89 -1.87 22.55 15.97
C LEU A 89 -2.68 21.34 15.50
N LEU A 90 -3.22 20.56 16.44
CA LEU A 90 -4.10 19.44 16.11
C LEU A 90 -5.44 19.95 15.54
N PRO A 91 -6.14 19.14 14.72
CA PRO A 91 -7.46 19.48 14.20
C PRO A 91 -8.41 19.88 15.32
N SER A 92 -8.90 21.11 15.28
CA SER A 92 -9.74 21.69 16.32
C SER A 92 -10.62 22.80 15.76
N LYS A 93 -11.59 23.27 16.56
CA LYS A 93 -12.45 24.41 16.22
C LYS A 93 -11.71 25.75 16.22
N LEU A 94 -10.44 25.76 16.62
CA LEU A 94 -9.58 26.95 16.62
C LEU A 94 -9.20 27.39 15.19
N TRP A 95 -9.31 26.49 14.22
CA TRP A 95 -8.91 26.72 12.84
C TRP A 95 -10.12 26.73 11.91
N ALA A 96 -10.31 27.84 11.20
CA ALA A 96 -11.32 27.93 10.15
C ALA A 96 -10.88 28.91 9.06
N LYS A 97 -11.52 28.80 7.88
CA LYS A 97 -11.25 29.69 6.76
C LYS A 97 -11.68 31.12 7.12
N LEU A 98 -10.78 32.07 6.92
CA LEU A 98 -10.94 33.47 7.33
C LEU A 98 -11.58 34.31 6.21
N ASN A 99 -12.74 33.87 5.71
CA ASN A 99 -13.44 34.48 4.57
C ASN A 99 -14.61 35.40 4.95
N SER A 100 -14.95 35.47 6.24
CA SER A 100 -16.05 36.27 6.76
C SER A 100 -15.65 36.94 8.07
N VAL A 101 -16.07 38.20 8.25
CA VAL A 101 -15.87 38.98 9.48
C VAL A 101 -16.46 38.24 10.69
N SER A 102 -17.64 37.62 10.56
CA SER A 102 -18.26 36.87 11.67
C SER A 102 -17.41 35.67 12.11
N THR A 103 -16.76 35.01 11.16
CA THR A 103 -15.86 33.88 11.42
C THR A 103 -14.58 34.35 12.09
N ILE A 104 -14.00 35.45 11.61
CA ILE A 104 -12.80 36.07 12.21
C ILE A 104 -13.05 36.44 13.68
N LEU A 105 -14.15 37.14 13.97
CA LEU A 105 -14.51 37.54 15.33
C LEU A 105 -14.72 36.33 16.26
N SER A 106 -15.39 35.29 15.75
CA SER A 106 -15.65 34.06 16.51
C SER A 106 -14.36 33.31 16.83
N ILE A 107 -13.46 33.17 15.84
CA ILE A 107 -12.15 32.54 16.01
C ILE A 107 -11.30 33.33 17.00
N ASN A 108 -11.24 34.66 16.88
CA ASN A 108 -10.46 35.49 17.78
C ASN A 108 -10.94 35.34 19.25
N SER A 109 -12.25 35.36 19.46
CA SER A 109 -12.86 35.15 20.78
C SER A 109 -12.51 33.77 21.35
N LEU A 110 -12.58 32.73 20.51
CA LEU A 110 -12.26 31.36 20.92
C LEU A 110 -10.77 31.19 21.26
N TRP A 111 -9.86 31.81 20.50
CA TRP A 111 -8.43 31.81 20.81
C TRP A 111 -8.11 32.53 22.11
N SER A 112 -8.67 33.73 22.31
CA SER A 112 -8.49 34.48 23.55
C SER A 112 -8.97 33.66 24.76
N TYR A 113 -10.18 33.09 24.68
CA TYR A 113 -10.71 32.20 25.70
C TYR A 113 -9.79 31.00 25.98
N THR A 114 -9.37 30.29 24.93
CA THR A 114 -8.49 29.12 25.04
C THR A 114 -7.15 29.45 25.72
N LEU A 115 -6.53 30.57 25.36
CA LEU A 115 -5.26 30.99 25.96
C LEU A 115 -5.42 31.35 27.44
N VAL A 116 -6.48 32.09 27.80
CA VAL A 116 -6.76 32.47 29.19
C VAL A 116 -7.03 31.24 30.07
N GLU A 117 -7.92 30.35 29.64
CA GLU A 117 -8.29 29.14 30.39
C GLU A 117 -7.09 28.20 30.63
N HIS A 118 -6.07 28.27 29.77
CA HIS A 118 -4.86 27.46 29.89
C HIS A 118 -3.67 28.21 30.51
N GLY A 119 -3.91 29.33 31.19
CA GLY A 119 -2.95 30.02 32.06
C GLY A 119 -2.21 31.19 31.42
N CYS A 120 -2.44 31.48 30.15
CA CYS A 120 -1.70 32.50 29.42
C CYS A 120 -2.24 33.93 29.62
N GLY A 121 -3.20 34.15 30.53
CA GLY A 121 -3.82 35.46 30.76
C GLY A 121 -2.81 36.59 31.04
N ASN A 122 -1.77 36.32 31.83
CA ASN A 122 -0.72 37.31 32.10
C ASN A 122 0.04 37.72 30.83
N LEU A 123 0.29 36.79 29.90
CA LEU A 123 0.93 37.12 28.63
C LEU A 123 0.01 37.93 27.72
N LEU A 124 -1.31 37.70 27.76
CA LEU A 124 -2.26 38.49 26.97
C LEU A 124 -2.32 39.95 27.44
N LEU A 125 -2.13 40.20 28.74
CA LEU A 125 -2.09 41.56 29.31
C LEU A 125 -0.86 42.38 28.86
N GLU A 126 0.21 41.70 28.44
CA GLU A 126 1.45 42.34 27.92
C GLU A 126 1.31 42.81 26.45
N GLY A 127 0.10 42.73 25.87
CA GLY A 127 -0.17 43.17 24.51
C GLY A 127 0.30 42.19 23.44
N ALA A 128 0.47 42.68 22.21
CA ALA A 128 0.67 41.83 21.04
C ALA A 128 1.87 40.87 21.16
N THR A 129 3.00 41.30 21.72
CA THR A 129 4.19 40.45 21.89
C THR A 129 3.96 39.31 22.88
N GLY A 130 3.26 39.57 23.98
CA GLY A 130 2.89 38.52 24.93
C GLY A 130 1.91 37.52 24.33
N VAL A 131 0.97 38.00 23.51
CA VAL A 131 0.06 37.14 22.74
C VAL A 131 0.82 36.24 21.75
N VAL A 132 1.84 36.75 21.04
CA VAL A 132 2.70 35.92 20.18
C VAL A 132 3.34 34.78 20.98
N GLN A 133 3.86 35.07 22.18
CA GLN A 133 4.45 34.04 23.04
C GLN A 133 3.40 33.04 23.52
N ALA A 134 2.23 33.50 23.95
CA ALA A 134 1.13 32.61 24.36
C ALA A 134 0.68 31.67 23.22
N LEU A 135 0.56 32.20 21.99
CA LEU A 135 0.24 31.41 20.81
C LEU A 135 1.33 30.38 20.52
N LEU A 136 2.60 30.79 20.51
CA LEU A 136 3.75 29.92 20.27
C LEU A 136 3.80 28.77 21.30
N LEU A 137 3.52 29.09 22.56
CA LEU A 137 3.46 28.10 23.63
C LEU A 137 2.32 27.11 23.40
N SER A 138 1.14 27.60 23.03
CA SER A 138 -0.01 26.74 22.74
C SER A 138 0.21 25.81 21.54
N PHE A 139 0.90 26.29 20.49
CA PHE A 139 1.16 25.50 19.29
C PHE A 139 2.03 24.28 19.61
N GLY A 140 3.03 24.45 20.47
CA GLY A 140 3.93 23.37 20.85
C GLY A 140 3.47 22.55 22.05
N ALA A 141 2.34 22.86 22.70
CA ALA A 141 2.14 22.43 24.11
C ALA A 141 3.39 22.70 24.96
N LEU A 142 4.01 23.85 24.72
CA LEU A 142 5.17 24.29 25.47
C LEU A 142 4.67 24.92 26.77
N LYS A 143 5.11 24.36 27.88
CA LYS A 143 4.64 24.75 29.21
C LYS A 143 5.78 25.42 29.97
N HIS A 144 5.62 26.70 30.26
CA HIS A 144 6.42 27.36 31.27
C HIS A 144 5.93 27.02 32.66
N THR A 145 6.88 26.55 33.45
CA THR A 145 6.76 26.48 34.91
C THR A 145 7.61 27.60 35.53
N ALA A 146 7.62 27.68 36.86
CA ALA A 146 8.49 28.61 37.57
C ALA A 146 9.99 28.35 37.31
N HIS A 147 10.39 27.11 37.00
CA HIS A 147 11.81 26.71 36.96
C HIS A 147 12.31 26.29 35.58
N HIS A 148 11.42 25.83 34.70
CA HIS A 148 11.81 25.28 33.41
C HIS A 148 10.67 25.37 32.37
N LEU A 149 11.05 25.22 31.11
CA LEU A 149 10.18 25.07 29.96
C LEU A 149 10.09 23.59 29.60
N GLU A 150 8.88 23.08 29.43
CA GLU A 150 8.62 21.71 28.98
C GLU A 150 8.05 21.74 27.57
N PHE A 151 8.46 20.82 26.71
CA PHE A 151 7.82 20.59 25.41
C PHE A 151 6.99 19.31 25.50
N ASP A 152 5.69 19.44 25.78
CA ASP A 152 4.80 18.31 26.06
C ASP A 152 4.10 17.79 24.79
N GLN A 153 4.88 17.51 23.75
CA GLN A 153 4.39 16.89 22.52
C GLN A 153 4.51 15.37 22.56
N GLN A 154 3.53 14.69 21.97
CA GLN A 154 3.66 13.27 21.72
C GLN A 154 4.56 13.03 20.50
N PRO A 155 5.57 12.13 20.58
CA PRO A 155 6.45 11.86 19.45
C PRO A 155 5.73 11.46 18.16
N GLN A 156 4.55 10.83 18.26
CA GLN A 156 3.74 10.42 17.10
C GLN A 156 3.17 11.59 16.29
N ASP A 157 3.01 12.76 16.92
CA ASP A 157 2.46 13.97 16.29
C ASP A 157 3.53 14.75 15.52
N LEU A 158 4.82 14.38 15.66
CA LEU A 158 5.96 15.04 15.04
C LEU A 158 6.26 14.59 13.61
N HIS A 159 5.22 14.33 12.82
CA HIS A 159 5.31 13.78 11.46
C HIS A 159 5.59 14.84 10.37
N ARG A 160 5.97 16.06 10.76
CA ARG A 160 6.28 17.20 9.89
C ARG A 160 7.45 17.98 10.44
N ASP A 161 8.10 18.77 9.59
CA ASP A 161 9.11 19.72 10.06
C ASP A 161 8.43 20.91 10.73
N PHE A 162 8.90 21.24 11.94
CA PHE A 162 8.45 22.39 12.73
C PHE A 162 9.66 23.23 13.14
N PHE A 163 9.49 24.54 13.20
CA PHE A 163 10.51 25.44 13.69
C PHE A 163 9.88 26.53 14.56
N PHE A 164 10.04 26.37 15.87
CA PHE A 164 9.67 27.35 16.89
C PHE A 164 10.84 28.31 17.09
N ARG A 165 10.62 29.58 16.78
CA ARG A 165 11.62 30.65 16.84
C ARG A 165 11.37 31.54 18.05
N ASN A 166 12.46 31.87 18.73
CA ASN A 166 12.53 32.84 19.80
C ASN A 166 11.42 32.66 20.86
N ILE A 167 11.28 31.44 21.39
CA ILE A 167 10.45 31.19 22.56
C ILE A 167 11.08 31.92 23.74
N TYR A 168 10.37 32.86 24.32
CA TYR A 168 10.86 33.63 25.47
C TYR A 168 11.10 32.70 26.67
N PHE A 169 12.27 32.78 27.30
CA PHE A 169 12.58 31.94 28.46
C PHE A 169 12.86 32.73 29.73
N THR A 170 13.80 33.65 29.66
CA THR A 170 14.17 34.59 30.72
C THR A 170 14.54 35.93 30.10
N LYS A 171 14.82 36.93 30.94
CA LYS A 171 15.35 38.22 30.49
C LYS A 171 16.55 38.00 29.54
N SER A 172 16.42 38.55 28.34
CA SER A 172 17.44 38.50 27.28
C SER A 172 17.79 37.12 26.71
N THR A 173 16.98 36.08 26.98
CA THR A 173 17.28 34.71 26.53
C THR A 173 16.06 34.05 25.92
N TYR A 174 16.23 33.55 24.69
CA TYR A 174 15.20 32.87 23.92
C TYR A 174 15.66 31.48 23.50
N VAL A 175 14.72 30.55 23.39
CA VAL A 175 14.95 29.17 22.96
C VAL A 175 14.38 28.98 21.56
N ASN A 176 15.16 28.34 20.69
CA ASN A 176 14.72 27.90 19.38
C ASN A 176 14.63 26.37 19.38
N ILE A 177 13.54 25.83 18.87
CA ILE A 177 13.33 24.38 18.76
C ILE A 177 13.01 24.07 17.30
N ARG A 178 13.82 23.20 16.69
CA ARG A 178 13.63 22.71 15.32
C ARG A 178 13.39 21.21 15.35
N ILE A 179 12.29 20.78 14.75
CA ILE A 179 11.96 19.38 14.52
C ILE A 179 12.06 19.12 13.02
N MET A 180 12.73 18.04 12.65
CA MET A 180 12.86 17.59 11.27
C MET A 180 12.52 16.11 11.17
N VAL A 181 11.81 15.72 10.14
CA VAL A 181 11.60 14.30 9.82
C VAL A 181 12.69 13.86 8.84
N ASN A 182 13.51 12.91 9.24
CA ASN A 182 14.60 12.40 8.40
C ASN A 182 14.11 11.41 7.32
N ASP A 183 15.04 10.92 6.51
CA ASP A 183 14.75 9.94 5.44
C ASP A 183 14.25 8.59 5.96
N GLU A 184 14.52 8.26 7.23
CA GLU A 184 14.00 7.08 7.92
C GLU A 184 12.58 7.31 8.49
N ASN A 185 11.95 8.44 8.20
CA ASN A 185 10.67 8.88 8.77
C ASN A 185 10.70 9.05 10.29
N ARG A 186 11.85 9.33 10.89
CA ARG A 186 11.99 9.59 12.33
C ARG A 186 12.05 11.08 12.60
N ALA A 187 11.35 11.53 13.64
CA ALA A 187 11.48 12.88 14.15
C ALA A 187 12.82 13.08 14.86
N ILE A 188 13.54 14.13 14.47
CA ILE A 188 14.79 14.57 15.06
C ILE A 188 14.59 15.99 15.59
N MET A 189 15.06 16.26 16.80
CA MET A 189 14.90 17.56 17.44
C MET A 189 16.26 18.23 17.67
N TYR A 190 16.31 19.53 17.41
CA TYR A 190 17.44 20.40 17.70
C TYR A 190 16.96 21.56 18.57
N ALA A 191 17.77 21.92 19.57
CA ALA A 191 17.56 23.11 20.37
C ALA A 191 18.76 24.04 20.26
N SER A 192 18.49 25.36 20.24
CA SER A 192 19.53 26.38 20.35
C SER A 192 19.03 27.57 21.14
N VAL A 193 19.95 28.42 21.60
CA VAL A 193 19.66 29.58 22.43
C VAL A 193 20.07 30.84 21.71
N ASN A 194 19.17 31.81 21.68
CA ASN A 194 19.47 33.16 21.24
C ASN A 194 19.58 34.07 22.47
N ARG A 195 20.77 34.64 22.69
CA ARG A 195 21.07 35.54 23.82
C ARG A 195 21.20 36.96 23.29
N THR A 196 20.36 37.87 23.78
CA THR A 196 20.46 39.30 23.44
C THR A 196 21.35 40.08 24.39
N SER A 197 21.81 39.45 25.49
CA SER A 197 22.78 40.00 26.44
C SER A 197 23.86 38.97 26.79
N PRO A 198 25.15 39.37 26.88
CA PRO A 198 26.23 38.49 27.31
C PRO A 198 26.12 38.05 28.78
N ALA A 199 25.28 38.70 29.59
CA ALA A 199 25.00 38.31 30.98
C ALA A 199 23.91 37.23 31.12
N GLY A 200 23.37 36.71 30.01
CA GLY A 200 22.36 35.65 30.04
C GLY A 200 22.92 34.36 30.65
N LYS A 201 22.16 33.75 31.56
CA LYS A 201 22.55 32.47 32.18
C LYS A 201 22.66 31.35 31.14
N GLU A 202 23.53 30.40 31.42
CA GLU A 202 23.60 29.13 30.69
C GLU A 202 22.26 28.39 30.81
N LEU A 203 21.83 27.77 29.72
CA LEU A 203 20.63 26.94 29.69
C LEU A 203 21.03 25.49 29.55
N PHE A 204 20.36 24.64 30.31
CA PHE A 204 20.53 23.19 30.31
C PHE A 204 19.25 22.54 29.81
N ALA A 205 19.39 21.44 29.09
CA ALA A 205 18.29 20.65 28.58
C ALA A 205 18.45 19.16 28.90
N CYS A 206 17.32 18.46 28.92
CA CYS A 206 17.29 17.01 28.90
C CYS A 206 16.11 16.53 28.06
N ASP A 207 16.24 15.32 27.52
CA ASP A 207 15.20 14.67 26.74
C ASP A 207 14.16 13.97 27.62
N ALA A 208 13.23 13.25 26.98
CA ALA A 208 12.11 12.62 27.68
C ALA A 208 12.58 11.70 28.82
N GLY A 209 12.00 11.89 30.01
CA GLY A 209 12.38 11.16 31.22
C GLY A 209 13.62 11.69 31.94
N CYS A 210 14.40 12.58 31.31
CA CYS A 210 15.57 13.24 31.90
C CYS A 210 16.59 12.27 32.55
N LEU A 211 16.82 11.10 31.95
CA LEU A 211 17.69 10.07 32.53
C LEU A 211 19.19 10.33 32.28
N ASP A 212 19.50 10.97 31.15
CA ASP A 212 20.86 11.29 30.75
C ASP A 212 21.38 12.57 31.45
N PRO A 213 22.71 12.78 31.49
CA PRO A 213 23.27 14.02 32.03
C PRO A 213 22.74 15.26 31.30
N PRO A 214 22.57 16.41 31.99
CA PRO A 214 22.10 17.64 31.37
C PRO A 214 22.99 18.11 30.22
N ILE A 215 22.36 18.48 29.11
CA ILE A 215 22.99 18.99 27.90
C ILE A 215 23.02 20.52 28.00
N GLU A 216 24.20 21.12 27.93
CA GLU A 216 24.31 22.59 27.87
C GLU A 216 23.95 23.08 26.46
N LEU A 217 23.05 24.07 26.39
CA LEU A 217 22.60 24.65 25.13
C LEU A 217 23.43 25.89 24.75
N SER A 218 23.79 25.96 23.48
CA SER A 218 24.55 27.08 22.90
C SER A 218 23.75 27.79 21.79
N SER A 219 24.36 28.79 21.15
CA SER A 219 23.81 29.41 19.95
C SER A 219 23.81 28.46 18.75
N SER A 220 24.67 27.43 18.76
CA SER A 220 24.66 26.37 17.76
C SER A 220 23.59 25.33 18.04
N SER A 221 22.98 24.80 16.97
CA SER A 221 21.95 23.77 17.06
C SER A 221 22.48 22.50 17.71
N THR A 222 21.96 22.17 18.88
CA THR A 222 22.32 20.97 19.65
C THR A 222 21.27 19.88 19.40
N LEU A 223 21.72 18.69 19.00
CA LEU A 223 20.85 17.54 18.76
C LEU A 223 20.30 17.01 20.09
N ILE A 224 18.99 16.85 20.20
CA ILE A 224 18.32 16.24 21.36
C ILE A 224 17.51 15.03 20.87
N PRO A 225 17.78 13.82 21.37
CA PRO A 225 17.03 12.62 20.98
C PRO A 225 15.54 12.75 21.30
N VAL A 226 14.67 12.44 20.33
CA VAL A 226 13.24 12.33 20.58
C VAL A 226 12.96 10.93 21.14
N LYS A 227 12.57 10.87 22.41
CA LYS A 227 12.28 9.63 23.12
C LYS A 227 10.80 9.52 23.48
N ARG A 228 10.33 8.29 23.62
CA ARG A 228 9.00 7.93 24.14
C ARG A 228 9.17 7.25 25.50
N THR A 229 8.36 7.66 26.46
CA THR A 229 8.39 7.17 27.85
C THR A 229 7.07 6.53 28.25
N VAL A 230 7.10 5.65 29.26
CA VAL A 230 5.91 5.07 29.90
C VAL A 230 6.00 5.23 31.42
N PRO A 231 5.13 6.00 32.08
CA PRO A 231 4.10 6.88 31.50
C PRO A 231 4.71 7.99 30.63
N ALA A 232 3.89 8.61 29.78
CA ALA A 232 4.34 9.68 28.91
C ALA A 232 4.80 10.90 29.72
N THR A 233 5.94 11.46 29.32
CA THR A 233 6.54 12.69 29.84
C THR A 233 6.80 13.66 28.69
N PRO A 234 6.94 14.96 28.97
CA PRO A 234 7.47 15.91 28.00
C PRO A 234 8.74 15.41 27.31
N ILE A 235 8.89 15.75 26.03
CA ILE A 235 10.01 15.29 25.19
C ILE A 235 11.27 16.15 25.31
N LEU A 236 11.12 17.35 25.88
CA LEU A 236 12.21 18.27 26.15
C LEU A 236 11.92 19.04 27.44
N TYR A 237 12.95 19.21 28.25
CA TYR A 237 12.97 20.15 29.38
C TYR A 237 14.12 21.13 29.16
N VAL A 238 13.90 22.42 29.45
CA VAL A 238 14.93 23.47 29.38
C VAL A 238 14.89 24.32 30.65
N THR A 239 16.04 24.52 31.31
CA THR A 239 16.16 25.31 32.55
C THR A 239 17.44 26.15 32.59
N ASP A 240 17.44 27.26 33.34
CA ASP A 240 18.65 28.01 33.70
C ASP A 240 19.30 27.53 35.01
N GLN A 241 18.76 26.46 35.62
CA GLN A 241 19.20 25.93 36.91
C GLN A 241 19.69 24.49 36.77
N ARG A 242 21.01 24.30 36.76
CA ARG A 242 21.61 22.96 36.68
C ARG A 242 21.16 22.04 37.82
N GLU A 243 21.08 22.55 39.04
CA GLU A 243 20.60 21.75 40.18
C GLU A 243 19.15 21.31 40.02
N HIS A 244 18.31 22.14 39.38
CA HIS A 244 16.89 21.83 39.19
C HIS A 244 16.70 20.64 38.27
N ILE A 245 17.42 20.59 37.14
CA ILE A 245 17.30 19.47 36.19
C ILE A 245 17.84 18.16 36.77
N GLU A 246 18.90 18.21 37.58
CA GLU A 246 19.43 17.05 38.31
C GLU A 246 18.43 16.54 39.37
N ARG A 247 17.69 17.45 40.04
CA ARG A 247 16.60 17.06 40.94
C ARG A 247 15.38 16.54 40.19
N LEU A 248 15.06 17.11 39.03
CA LEU A 248 13.95 16.71 38.18
C LEU A 248 14.10 15.24 37.76
N LYS A 249 15.32 14.84 37.38
CA LYS A 249 15.70 13.45 37.09
C LYS A 249 15.32 12.47 38.21
N MET A 250 15.46 12.87 39.47
CA MET A 250 15.10 12.02 40.63
C MET A 250 13.59 11.99 40.91
N SER A 251 12.83 12.95 40.37
CA SER A 251 11.39 13.10 40.58
C SER A 251 10.54 12.48 39.46
N ILE A 252 11.11 12.34 38.26
CA ILE A 252 10.43 11.75 37.11
C ILE A 252 10.50 10.24 37.21
N HIS A 253 9.33 9.62 37.36
CA HIS A 253 9.20 8.17 37.46
C HIS A 253 8.77 7.61 36.11
N VAL A 254 9.72 6.99 35.40
CA VAL A 254 9.48 6.29 34.13
C VAL A 254 9.83 4.82 34.28
N ARG A 255 8.96 3.96 33.75
CA ARG A 255 9.19 2.50 33.70
C ARG A 255 10.02 2.11 32.50
N GLU A 256 9.73 2.73 31.36
CA GLU A 256 10.35 2.43 30.07
C GLU A 256 10.71 3.74 29.36
N VAL A 257 11.88 3.75 28.73
CA VAL A 257 12.35 4.83 27.87
C VAL A 257 12.93 4.21 26.61
N ALA A 258 12.45 4.64 25.45
CA ALA A 258 12.95 4.19 24.16
C ALA A 258 13.01 5.36 23.18
N ASN A 259 13.85 5.26 22.16
CA ASN A 259 13.83 6.22 21.06
C ASN A 259 12.45 6.18 20.37
N ALA A 260 11.97 7.34 19.94
CA ALA A 260 10.71 7.41 19.22
C ALA A 260 10.76 6.57 17.93
N PRO A 261 9.72 5.78 17.64
CA PRO A 261 9.68 4.97 16.43
C PRO A 261 9.59 5.87 15.18
N ALA A 262 9.95 5.30 14.02
CA ALA A 262 9.68 5.95 12.75
C ALA A 262 8.16 6.07 12.52
N HIS A 263 7.73 7.18 11.92
CA HIS A 263 6.35 7.37 11.49
C HIS A 263 6.00 6.40 10.36
N GLU A 264 4.72 6.03 10.31
CA GLU A 264 4.22 5.17 9.25
C GLU A 264 4.35 5.85 7.88
N HIS A 265 4.88 5.12 6.89
CA HIS A 265 5.20 5.67 5.58
C HIS A 265 4.00 6.37 4.91
N HIS A 266 2.79 5.84 5.09
CA HIS A 266 1.59 6.39 4.46
C HIS A 266 1.19 7.75 5.05
N ILE A 267 1.52 8.04 6.32
CA ILE A 267 1.27 9.34 6.96
C ILE A 267 2.21 10.38 6.33
N ILE A 268 3.50 10.07 6.26
CA ILE A 268 4.49 10.96 5.62
C ILE A 268 4.15 11.19 4.14
N ALA A 269 3.79 10.13 3.42
CA ALA A 269 3.37 10.22 2.03
C ALA A 269 2.12 11.10 1.85
N LEU A 270 1.15 10.99 2.77
CA LEU A 270 -0.06 11.81 2.76
C LEU A 270 0.28 13.30 2.87
N HIS A 271 1.18 13.68 3.79
CA HIS A 271 1.59 15.09 3.93
C HIS A 271 2.45 15.56 2.76
N LYS A 272 3.37 14.74 2.24
CA LYS A 272 4.29 15.11 1.15
C LYS A 272 3.64 15.16 -0.23
N HIS A 273 2.68 14.25 -0.50
CA HIS A 273 2.09 14.04 -1.83
C HIS A 273 0.57 14.23 -1.87
N GLY A 274 -0.10 14.39 -0.74
CA GLY A 274 -1.55 14.61 -0.65
C GLY A 274 -2.39 13.34 -0.74
N HIS A 275 -1.75 12.17 -0.82
CA HIS A 275 -2.41 10.88 -0.87
C HIS A 275 -1.55 9.78 -0.24
N ARG A 276 -2.20 8.74 0.27
CA ARG A 276 -1.55 7.67 1.05
C ARG A 276 -0.72 6.69 0.20
N LEU A 277 -0.88 6.69 -1.12
CA LEU A 277 -0.28 5.71 -2.05
C LEU A 277 1.16 6.06 -2.50
N GLY A 278 1.82 7.03 -1.86
CA GLY A 278 3.17 7.46 -2.23
C GLY A 278 3.19 8.40 -3.44
N GLY A 279 4.33 8.99 -3.77
CA GLY A 279 4.43 10.09 -4.76
C GLY A 279 4.20 9.74 -6.23
N LEU A 280 3.70 8.55 -6.56
CA LEU A 280 3.49 8.11 -7.94
C LEU A 280 2.13 8.58 -8.48
N PRO A 281 2.05 9.07 -9.74
CA PRO A 281 0.79 9.57 -10.30
C PRO A 281 -0.33 8.52 -10.27
N PRO A 282 -1.61 8.91 -10.12
CA PRO A 282 -2.74 7.97 -10.20
C PRO A 282 -2.76 7.13 -11.48
N ALA A 283 -2.26 7.69 -12.60
CA ALA A 283 -2.11 6.99 -13.87
C ALA A 283 -1.19 5.76 -13.79
N PHE A 284 -0.13 5.80 -12.97
CA PHE A 284 0.75 4.67 -12.73
C PHE A 284 -0.02 3.51 -12.09
N TRP A 285 -0.80 3.80 -11.05
CA TRP A 285 -1.62 2.80 -10.36
C TRP A 285 -2.71 2.24 -11.26
N PHE A 286 -3.31 3.07 -12.11
CA PHE A 286 -4.27 2.62 -13.12
C PHE A 286 -3.60 1.71 -14.15
N SER A 287 -2.42 2.06 -14.66
CA SER A 287 -1.65 1.24 -15.59
C SER A 287 -1.27 -0.12 -14.98
N LEU A 288 -0.82 -0.14 -13.73
CA LEU A 288 -0.52 -1.37 -12.99
C LEU A 288 -1.77 -2.24 -12.81
N GLY A 289 -2.92 -1.63 -12.49
CA GLY A 289 -4.19 -2.32 -12.38
C GLY A 289 -4.64 -2.93 -13.70
N VAL A 290 -4.53 -2.18 -14.81
CA VAL A 290 -4.83 -2.68 -16.16
C VAL A 290 -3.91 -3.83 -16.54
N LEU A 291 -2.61 -3.72 -16.27
CA LEU A 291 -1.64 -4.80 -16.54
C LEU A 291 -1.99 -6.07 -15.75
N LEU A 292 -2.33 -5.94 -14.47
CA LEU A 292 -2.78 -7.07 -13.66
C LEU A 292 -4.07 -7.68 -14.23
N ILE A 293 -5.06 -6.89 -14.62
CA ILE A 293 -6.29 -7.40 -15.24
C ILE A 293 -5.99 -8.14 -16.54
N LEU A 294 -5.16 -7.57 -17.43
CA LEU A 294 -4.76 -8.21 -18.68
C LEU A 294 -4.04 -9.53 -18.45
N PHE A 295 -3.16 -9.58 -17.45
CA PHE A 295 -2.48 -10.80 -17.04
C PHE A 295 -3.46 -11.88 -16.56
N HIS A 296 -4.46 -11.50 -15.75
CA HIS A 296 -5.48 -12.44 -15.27
C HIS A 296 -6.40 -12.89 -16.40
N LEU A 297 -6.79 -12.01 -17.32
CA LEU A 297 -7.55 -12.36 -18.53
C LEU A 297 -6.76 -13.33 -19.42
N PHE A 298 -5.45 -13.15 -19.54
CA PHE A 298 -4.57 -14.07 -20.26
C PHE A 298 -4.52 -15.44 -19.58
N LEU A 299 -4.37 -15.49 -18.25
CA LEU A 299 -4.44 -16.74 -17.46
C LEU A 299 -5.79 -17.45 -17.64
N ILE A 300 -6.90 -16.71 -17.55
CA ILE A 300 -8.24 -17.25 -17.77
C ILE A 300 -8.38 -17.80 -19.18
N LYS A 301 -7.84 -17.10 -20.20
CA LYS A 301 -7.84 -17.58 -21.59
C LYS A 301 -7.05 -18.87 -21.76
N LEU A 302 -5.88 -18.99 -21.13
CA LEU A 302 -5.11 -20.23 -21.12
C LEU A 302 -5.89 -21.37 -20.48
N ILE A 303 -6.45 -21.15 -19.29
CA ILE A 303 -7.26 -22.15 -18.57
C ILE A 303 -8.48 -22.56 -19.40
N TYR A 304 -9.18 -21.61 -20.03
CA TYR A 304 -10.33 -21.90 -20.88
C TYR A 304 -9.96 -22.72 -22.12
N ASN A 305 -8.83 -22.38 -22.76
CA ASN A 305 -8.38 -23.09 -23.95
C ASN A 305 -7.95 -24.53 -23.63
N GLU A 306 -7.35 -24.74 -22.47
CA GLU A 306 -6.97 -26.07 -21.97
C GLU A 306 -8.23 -26.90 -21.63
N TYR A 307 -9.15 -26.33 -20.85
CA TYR A 307 -10.42 -26.99 -20.49
C TYR A 307 -11.28 -27.37 -21.71
N LYS A 308 -11.18 -26.61 -22.80
CA LYS A 308 -11.91 -26.89 -24.05
C LYS A 308 -11.17 -27.89 -24.95
N SER A 309 -9.85 -28.00 -24.84
CA SER A 309 -9.03 -28.90 -25.67
C SER A 309 -9.18 -30.38 -25.27
N ASP A 310 -9.51 -30.66 -24.01
CA ASP A 310 -9.84 -31.99 -23.48
C ASP A 310 -11.14 -32.64 -24.02
N ARG A 311 -11.83 -31.98 -24.97
CA ARG A 311 -13.06 -32.52 -25.60
C ARG A 311 -12.94 -32.83 -27.09
N LYS A 312 -11.74 -32.99 -27.62
CA LYS A 312 -11.58 -33.64 -28.93
C LYS A 312 -11.17 -35.09 -28.72
N PRO A 313 -12.08 -36.07 -28.87
CA PRO A 313 -11.67 -37.46 -28.84
C PRO A 313 -10.64 -37.66 -29.96
N TYR A 314 -9.50 -38.24 -29.60
CA TYR A 314 -8.53 -38.77 -30.56
C TYR A 314 -9.30 -39.50 -31.66
N PRO A 315 -9.06 -39.24 -32.96
CA PRO A 315 -9.72 -39.99 -34.00
C PRO A 315 -9.22 -41.44 -33.90
N ASN A 316 -10.03 -42.29 -33.30
CA ASN A 316 -9.88 -43.75 -33.29
C ASN A 316 -9.93 -44.25 -34.74
N TRP A 317 -8.79 -44.25 -35.42
CA TRP A 317 -8.64 -44.89 -36.73
C TRP A 317 -8.80 -46.42 -36.64
N ARG A 318 -9.00 -46.99 -35.45
CA ARG A 318 -9.21 -48.43 -35.22
C ARG A 318 -10.61 -48.94 -35.52
N TYR A 319 -11.57 -48.11 -35.91
CA TYR A 319 -12.91 -48.60 -36.29
C TYR A 319 -13.49 -47.81 -37.45
N THR A 320 -13.17 -48.22 -38.68
CA THR A 320 -14.10 -48.12 -39.81
C THR A 320 -13.63 -49.03 -40.95
N PHE A 321 -14.61 -49.66 -41.60
CA PHE A 321 -14.52 -50.52 -42.79
C PHE A 321 -14.35 -52.03 -42.56
N TYR A 322 -15.46 -52.64 -42.14
CA TYR A 322 -15.92 -53.90 -42.71
C TYR A 322 -15.99 -53.74 -44.25
N SER A 323 -14.97 -54.20 -44.96
CA SER A 323 -15.11 -54.69 -46.33
C SER A 323 -14.73 -56.16 -46.28
N ASN A 324 -15.57 -57.04 -46.83
CA ASN A 324 -15.28 -58.46 -47.04
C ASN A 324 -14.19 -58.63 -48.14
N GLU A 325 -13.16 -57.78 -48.16
CA GLU A 325 -12.06 -57.86 -49.11
C GLU A 325 -11.04 -58.84 -48.57
N ASN A 326 -10.79 -59.92 -49.32
CA ASN A 326 -9.72 -60.85 -49.01
C ASN A 326 -8.35 -60.24 -49.40
N LEU A 327 -7.23 -60.85 -48.99
CA LEU A 327 -5.89 -60.31 -49.27
C LEU A 327 -5.57 -60.26 -50.77
N TYR A 328 -6.20 -61.11 -51.58
CA TYR A 328 -6.06 -61.11 -53.03
C TYR A 328 -6.79 -59.91 -53.66
N ASP A 329 -7.96 -59.55 -53.12
CA ASP A 329 -8.75 -58.37 -53.53
C ASP A 329 -8.02 -57.07 -53.18
N ILE A 330 -7.37 -57.01 -52.01
CA ILE A 330 -6.54 -55.85 -51.59
C ILE A 330 -5.40 -55.59 -52.59
N LEU A 331 -4.77 -56.67 -53.10
CA LEU A 331 -3.73 -56.56 -54.12
C LEU A 331 -4.28 -56.53 -55.56
N GLY A 332 -5.58 -56.74 -55.76
CA GLY A 332 -6.21 -56.79 -57.08
C GLY A 332 -5.71 -57.94 -57.96
N VAL A 333 -5.35 -59.09 -57.37
CA VAL A 333 -4.80 -60.26 -58.09
C VAL A 333 -5.70 -61.49 -57.90
N SER A 334 -5.64 -62.43 -58.84
CA SER A 334 -6.36 -63.71 -58.69
C SER A 334 -5.78 -64.55 -57.55
N ARG A 335 -6.61 -65.39 -56.91
CA ARG A 335 -6.17 -66.38 -55.92
C ARG A 335 -5.12 -67.36 -56.48
N HIS A 336 -5.13 -67.61 -57.79
CA HIS A 336 -4.14 -68.45 -58.46
C HIS A 336 -2.92 -67.66 -58.98
N ALA A 337 -2.78 -66.39 -58.61
CA ALA A 337 -1.67 -65.55 -59.06
C ALA A 337 -0.31 -66.13 -58.63
N SER A 338 0.64 -66.10 -59.55
CA SER A 338 2.04 -66.43 -59.26
C SER A 338 2.68 -65.38 -58.34
N LEU A 339 3.74 -65.76 -57.62
CA LEU A 339 4.51 -64.83 -56.78
C LEU A 339 5.00 -63.59 -57.57
N LYS A 340 5.32 -63.78 -58.85
CA LYS A 340 5.74 -62.70 -59.75
C LYS A 340 4.61 -61.69 -59.99
N GLN A 341 3.36 -62.15 -60.10
CA GLN A 341 2.18 -61.28 -60.26
C GLN A 341 1.86 -60.54 -58.94
N ILE A 342 1.92 -61.23 -57.81
CA ILE A 342 1.72 -60.64 -56.46
C ILE A 342 2.74 -59.53 -56.20
N LYS A 343 4.02 -59.78 -56.51
CA LYS A 343 5.09 -58.79 -56.34
C LYS A 343 4.91 -57.57 -57.25
N ARG A 344 4.47 -57.77 -58.49
CA ARG A 344 4.20 -56.65 -59.42
C ARG A 344 3.05 -55.78 -58.90
N ALA A 345 1.93 -56.40 -58.53
CA ALA A 345 0.78 -55.67 -58.00
C ALA A 345 1.11 -54.86 -56.73
N PHE A 346 1.91 -55.44 -55.82
CA PHE A 346 2.39 -54.73 -54.63
C PHE A 346 3.22 -53.49 -54.99
N VAL A 347 4.13 -53.59 -55.96
CA VAL A 347 4.98 -52.45 -56.36
C VAL A 347 4.13 -51.33 -56.97
N ASP A 348 3.18 -51.67 -57.83
CA ASP A 348 2.32 -50.70 -58.51
C ASP A 348 1.40 -49.97 -57.51
N LEU A 349 0.78 -50.73 -56.59
CA LEU A 349 -0.06 -50.17 -55.54
C LEU A 349 0.74 -49.36 -54.51
N SER A 350 1.95 -49.80 -54.16
CA SER A 350 2.82 -49.09 -53.22
C SER A 350 3.22 -47.72 -53.75
N LYS A 351 3.51 -47.60 -55.06
CA LYS A 351 3.80 -46.30 -55.68
C LYS A 351 2.57 -45.39 -55.68
N LYS A 352 1.39 -45.95 -55.95
CA LYS A 352 0.14 -45.18 -56.01
C LYS A 352 -0.30 -44.64 -54.65
N TYR A 353 -0.15 -45.44 -53.60
CA TYR A 353 -0.64 -45.10 -52.26
C TYR A 353 0.46 -44.69 -51.27
N HIS A 354 1.69 -44.46 -51.73
CA HIS A 354 2.80 -44.07 -50.85
C HIS A 354 2.47 -42.77 -50.09
N PRO A 355 2.72 -42.70 -48.76
CA PRO A 355 2.42 -41.52 -47.95
C PRO A 355 3.22 -40.28 -48.39
N ASP A 356 4.43 -40.45 -48.93
CA ASP A 356 5.24 -39.33 -49.42
C ASP A 356 4.68 -38.67 -50.69
N VAL A 357 3.94 -39.44 -51.50
CA VAL A 357 3.30 -38.93 -52.73
C VAL A 357 1.94 -38.32 -52.41
N ASN A 358 1.24 -38.85 -51.39
CA ASN A 358 -0.12 -38.43 -51.00
C ASN A 358 -0.13 -37.76 -49.61
N LYS A 359 0.68 -36.70 -49.43
CA LYS A 359 0.79 -36.01 -48.14
C LYS A 359 -0.55 -35.39 -47.72
N GLY A 360 -1.07 -35.82 -46.57
CA GLY A 360 -2.28 -35.25 -45.95
C GLY A 360 -3.59 -36.04 -46.19
N ASP A 361 -3.60 -37.03 -47.09
CA ASP A 361 -4.77 -37.89 -47.29
C ASP A 361 -4.71 -39.13 -46.37
N ARG A 362 -5.53 -39.12 -45.31
CA ARG A 362 -5.62 -40.23 -44.35
C ARG A 362 -6.12 -41.54 -44.99
N THR A 363 -6.89 -41.46 -46.09
CA THR A 363 -7.42 -42.64 -46.77
C THR A 363 -6.34 -43.40 -47.54
N CYS A 364 -5.38 -42.68 -48.14
CA CYS A 364 -4.22 -43.27 -48.80
C CYS A 364 -3.31 -44.00 -47.80
N SER A 365 -3.04 -43.39 -46.64
CA SER A 365 -2.22 -44.01 -45.60
C SER A 365 -2.85 -45.31 -45.08
N SER A 366 -4.16 -45.34 -44.87
CA SER A 366 -4.87 -46.54 -44.42
C SER A 366 -4.84 -47.66 -45.48
N ARG A 367 -5.03 -47.31 -46.76
CA ARG A 367 -4.99 -48.27 -47.87
C ARG A 367 -3.59 -48.85 -48.10
N TYR A 368 -2.54 -48.03 -47.94
CA TYR A 368 -1.15 -48.46 -48.03
C TYR A 368 -0.79 -49.53 -46.99
N VAL A 369 -1.27 -49.39 -45.75
CA VAL A 369 -1.07 -50.40 -44.70
C VAL A 369 -1.65 -51.76 -45.11
N LYS A 370 -2.88 -51.79 -45.64
CA LYS A 370 -3.52 -53.02 -46.13
C LYS A 370 -2.72 -53.69 -47.26
N ILE A 371 -2.17 -52.89 -48.19
CA ILE A 371 -1.36 -53.39 -49.31
C ILE A 371 -0.08 -54.06 -48.81
N VAL A 372 0.60 -53.47 -47.82
CA VAL A 372 1.80 -54.04 -47.20
C VAL A 372 1.49 -55.32 -46.46
N GLU A 373 0.39 -55.34 -45.69
CA GLU A 373 -0.07 -56.52 -44.95
C GLU A 373 -0.39 -57.68 -45.91
N ALA A 374 -1.19 -57.44 -46.95
CA ALA A 374 -1.55 -58.44 -47.94
C ALA A 374 -0.31 -59.02 -48.66
N TYR A 375 0.64 -58.18 -49.04
CA TYR A 375 1.89 -58.66 -49.63
C TYR A 375 2.73 -59.48 -48.63
N SER A 376 2.79 -59.08 -47.36
CA SER A 376 3.60 -59.78 -46.35
C SER A 376 3.15 -61.24 -46.14
N ILE A 377 1.85 -61.49 -46.26
CA ILE A 377 1.25 -62.82 -46.12
C ILE A 377 1.32 -63.60 -47.44
N LEU A 378 0.94 -62.98 -48.56
CA LEU A 378 0.84 -63.66 -49.86
C LEU A 378 2.20 -63.89 -50.56
N SER A 379 3.23 -63.13 -50.18
CA SER A 379 4.58 -63.28 -50.76
C SER A 379 5.34 -64.51 -50.23
N LYS A 380 4.95 -65.06 -49.07
CA LYS A 380 5.58 -66.23 -48.45
C LYS A 380 4.73 -67.48 -48.70
N PRO A 381 5.26 -68.54 -49.34
CA PRO A 381 4.49 -69.74 -49.65
C PRO A 381 3.81 -70.38 -48.43
N GLU A 382 4.50 -70.43 -47.29
CA GLU A 382 3.93 -71.00 -46.06
C GLU A 382 2.78 -70.18 -45.48
N SER A 383 2.95 -68.85 -45.41
CA SER A 383 1.93 -67.93 -44.89
C SER A 383 0.71 -67.88 -45.82
N ARG A 384 0.94 -67.90 -47.14
CA ARG A 384 -0.13 -67.98 -48.15
C ARG A 384 -0.93 -69.27 -48.02
N ARG A 385 -0.26 -70.43 -47.82
CA ARG A 385 -0.94 -71.72 -47.64
C ARG A 385 -1.84 -71.74 -46.39
N LYS A 386 -1.37 -71.16 -45.28
CA LYS A 386 -2.18 -71.05 -44.05
C LYS A 386 -3.40 -70.16 -44.26
N TYR A 387 -3.20 -69.00 -44.89
CA TYR A 387 -4.27 -68.08 -45.23
C TYR A 387 -5.30 -68.72 -46.18
N ASP A 388 -4.85 -69.46 -47.19
CA ASP A 388 -5.72 -70.17 -48.11
C ASP A 388 -6.55 -71.27 -47.41
N ALA A 389 -5.97 -71.97 -46.43
CA ALA A 389 -6.68 -72.97 -45.64
C ALA A 389 -7.77 -72.34 -44.75
N GLU A 390 -7.49 -71.21 -44.12
CA GLU A 390 -8.45 -70.45 -43.32
C GLU A 390 -9.60 -69.91 -44.19
N LEU A 391 -9.29 -69.39 -45.38
CA LEU A 391 -10.28 -68.90 -46.34
C LEU A 391 -11.20 -70.04 -46.83
N HIS A 392 -10.67 -71.25 -47.01
CA HIS A 392 -11.47 -72.43 -47.32
C HIS A 392 -12.39 -72.83 -46.16
N ALA A 393 -11.89 -72.83 -44.91
CA ALA A 393 -12.69 -73.14 -43.74
C ALA A 393 -13.85 -72.14 -43.53
N GLN A 394 -13.62 -70.85 -43.81
CA GLN A 394 -14.65 -69.82 -43.75
C GLN A 394 -15.75 -70.02 -44.80
N ASN A 395 -15.38 -70.38 -46.04
CA ASN A 395 -16.36 -70.65 -47.10
C ASN A 395 -17.23 -71.88 -46.82
N TYR A 396 -16.67 -72.95 -46.22
CA TYR A 396 -17.44 -74.13 -45.80
C TYR A 396 -18.44 -73.85 -44.65
N SER A 397 -18.18 -72.85 -43.81
CA SER A 397 -19.06 -72.47 -42.70
C SER A 397 -20.28 -71.62 -43.10
N HIS A 398 -20.30 -71.11 -44.34
CA HIS A 398 -21.38 -70.29 -44.88
C HIS A 398 -22.44 -71.08 -45.67
N GLU A 399 -22.20 -72.35 -46.02
CA GLU A 399 -23.09 -73.17 -46.86
C GLU A 399 -24.11 -74.01 -46.05
N ASN A 400 -24.05 -74.01 -44.71
CA ASN A 400 -24.95 -74.79 -43.85
C ASN A 400 -25.43 -73.99 -42.62
N ARG A 401 -26.40 -73.07 -42.79
CA ARG A 401 -27.17 -72.49 -41.65
C ARG A 401 -28.58 -72.01 -42.03
N GLU A 402 -29.57 -72.90 -41.94
CA GLU A 402 -30.94 -72.53 -41.58
C GLU A 402 -31.12 -72.62 -40.04
N ARG A 403 -31.23 -71.44 -39.38
CA ARG A 403 -31.87 -71.11 -38.08
C ARG A 403 -31.56 -71.91 -36.77
N PRO A 404 -31.82 -71.31 -35.58
CA PRO A 404 -31.53 -69.96 -35.13
C PRO A 404 -30.71 -69.90 -33.82
N SER A 405 -30.18 -68.70 -33.58
CA SER A 405 -29.29 -68.26 -32.49
C SER A 405 -29.86 -68.44 -31.08
N ASN A 406 -29.06 -69.06 -30.19
CA ASN A 406 -29.13 -68.83 -28.74
C ASN A 406 -27.74 -68.48 -28.18
N LYS A 407 -27.79 -67.64 -27.14
CA LYS A 407 -26.75 -66.79 -26.56
C LYS A 407 -25.57 -67.55 -25.92
N ASN A 408 -24.50 -66.78 -25.74
CA ASN A 408 -23.35 -67.00 -24.86
C ASN A 408 -22.27 -67.96 -25.36
N TYR A 409 -21.31 -67.40 -26.09
CA TYR A 409 -19.94 -67.91 -26.07
C TYR A 409 -18.95 -66.74 -26.06
N GLN A 410 -18.37 -66.48 -24.88
CA GLN A 410 -17.12 -65.74 -24.75
C GLN A 410 -16.03 -66.53 -25.49
N SER A 411 -15.62 -66.05 -26.66
CA SER A 411 -14.42 -66.54 -27.32
C SER A 411 -13.37 -65.43 -27.32
N SER A 412 -12.47 -65.49 -26.35
CA SER A 412 -11.22 -64.75 -26.38
C SER A 412 -10.32 -65.35 -27.48
N TYR A 413 -10.39 -64.80 -28.69
CA TYR A 413 -9.38 -65.07 -29.70
C TYR A 413 -8.13 -64.23 -29.42
N SER A 414 -7.22 -64.83 -28.65
CA SER A 414 -5.85 -64.36 -28.47
C SER A 414 -5.07 -64.65 -29.74
N TYR A 415 -4.78 -63.61 -30.53
CA TYR A 415 -3.80 -63.71 -31.61
C TYR A 415 -2.41 -63.83 -30.98
N GLY A 416 -1.88 -65.05 -31.00
CA GLY A 416 -0.50 -65.34 -30.62
C GLY A 416 0.49 -64.75 -31.63
N TRP A 417 1.09 -63.63 -31.26
CA TRP A 417 2.23 -63.00 -31.94
C TRP A 417 3.52 -63.81 -31.72
N ASN A 418 3.63 -65.02 -32.26
CA ASN A 418 4.79 -65.88 -32.02
C ASN A 418 5.53 -66.34 -33.29
N TYR A 419 5.52 -65.54 -34.37
CA TYR A 419 6.50 -65.64 -35.45
C TYR A 419 6.77 -64.26 -36.06
N TRP A 420 7.57 -63.45 -35.36
CA TRP A 420 8.11 -62.20 -35.89
C TRP A 420 9.63 -62.18 -35.73
N ASN A 421 10.36 -62.26 -36.84
CA ASN A 421 11.80 -62.04 -36.90
C ASN A 421 12.04 -60.55 -37.22
N PRO A 422 12.63 -59.74 -36.31
CA PRO A 422 12.72 -58.28 -36.46
C PRO A 422 13.62 -57.80 -37.60
N ASN A 423 14.49 -58.66 -38.17
CA ASN A 423 15.58 -58.22 -39.04
C ASN A 423 15.29 -58.31 -40.56
N GLU A 424 14.08 -58.70 -40.99
CA GLU A 424 13.77 -58.90 -42.41
C GLU A 424 12.50 -58.19 -42.91
N SER A 425 12.04 -57.15 -42.21
CA SER A 425 10.74 -56.53 -42.49
C SER A 425 10.85 -55.03 -42.79
N PRO A 426 10.36 -54.56 -43.97
CA PRO A 426 10.20 -53.12 -44.27
C PRO A 426 9.28 -52.38 -43.28
N PHE A 427 8.61 -53.11 -42.39
CA PHE A 427 7.74 -52.58 -41.33
C PHE A 427 8.51 -51.86 -40.21
N TYR A 428 9.83 -52.07 -40.09
CA TYR A 428 10.66 -51.37 -39.11
C TYR A 428 10.70 -49.85 -39.35
N TYR A 429 10.71 -49.41 -40.62
CA TYR A 429 10.78 -47.98 -40.96
C TYR A 429 9.50 -47.21 -40.60
N TYR A 430 8.33 -47.84 -40.71
CA TYR A 430 7.05 -47.21 -40.34
C TYR A 430 6.80 -47.21 -38.82
N TYR A 431 7.26 -48.24 -38.11
CA TYR A 431 7.15 -48.32 -36.64
C TYR A 431 8.06 -47.29 -35.94
N TYR A 432 9.21 -46.95 -36.55
CA TYR A 432 10.13 -45.94 -36.00
C TYR A 432 9.60 -44.50 -36.14
N TYR A 433 9.00 -44.16 -37.29
CA TYR A 433 8.45 -42.82 -37.53
C TYR A 433 7.20 -42.51 -36.70
N THR A 434 6.35 -43.50 -36.45
CA THR A 434 5.16 -43.35 -35.59
C THR A 434 5.51 -43.28 -34.09
N ARG A 435 6.69 -43.80 -33.70
CA ARG A 435 7.19 -43.70 -32.33
C ARG A 435 7.81 -42.33 -32.01
N GLN A 436 8.43 -41.67 -32.99
CA GLN A 436 8.96 -40.30 -32.82
C GLN A 436 7.86 -39.26 -32.60
N SER A 437 6.75 -39.34 -33.35
CA SER A 437 5.59 -38.45 -33.17
C SER A 437 4.85 -38.66 -31.85
N THR A 438 4.83 -39.89 -31.33
CA THR A 438 4.26 -40.21 -30.00
C THR A 438 5.20 -39.86 -28.85
N SER A 439 6.52 -39.87 -29.07
CA SER A 439 7.52 -39.41 -28.08
C SER A 439 7.51 -37.88 -27.93
N GLN A 440 7.32 -37.15 -29.04
CA GLN A 440 7.13 -35.70 -29.03
C GLN A 440 5.80 -35.33 -28.33
N ALA A 441 4.71 -36.04 -28.66
CA ALA A 441 3.40 -35.83 -28.01
C ALA A 441 3.42 -36.17 -26.51
N LYS A 442 4.18 -37.19 -26.08
CA LYS A 442 4.33 -37.53 -24.66
C LYS A 442 5.19 -36.52 -23.89
N ALA A 443 6.25 -35.99 -24.51
CA ALA A 443 7.05 -34.92 -23.92
C ALA A 443 6.26 -33.60 -23.79
N ASP A 444 5.37 -33.31 -24.75
CA ASP A 444 4.46 -32.16 -24.72
C ASP A 444 3.34 -32.35 -23.67
N ASP A 445 2.80 -33.56 -23.50
CA ASP A 445 1.81 -33.91 -22.46
C ASP A 445 2.42 -33.87 -21.04
N ASP A 446 3.64 -34.39 -20.85
CA ASP A 446 4.35 -34.36 -19.55
C ASP A 446 4.72 -32.91 -19.16
N ALA A 447 5.05 -32.05 -20.14
CA ALA A 447 5.26 -30.62 -19.93
C ALA A 447 3.93 -29.88 -19.64
N ALA A 448 2.82 -30.29 -20.24
CA ALA A 448 1.50 -29.73 -19.97
C ALA A 448 1.04 -30.05 -18.52
N ASP A 449 1.26 -31.26 -18.02
CA ASP A 449 0.86 -31.64 -16.65
C ASP A 449 1.63 -30.85 -15.57
N VAL A 450 2.95 -30.62 -15.77
CA VAL A 450 3.76 -29.77 -14.89
C VAL A 450 3.26 -28.31 -14.93
N ASN A 451 2.93 -27.80 -16.11
CA ASN A 451 2.37 -26.45 -16.26
C ASN A 451 0.99 -26.33 -15.60
N VAL A 452 0.16 -27.37 -15.65
CA VAL A 452 -1.15 -27.43 -14.96
C VAL A 452 -0.98 -27.42 -13.44
N GLN A 453 0.01 -28.14 -12.90
CA GLN A 453 0.30 -28.08 -11.47
C GLN A 453 0.79 -26.70 -11.04
N ILE A 454 1.68 -26.07 -11.80
CA ILE A 454 2.15 -24.71 -11.53
C ILE A 454 0.98 -23.72 -11.56
N ILE A 455 0.09 -23.80 -12.56
CA ILE A 455 -1.08 -22.93 -12.66
C ILE A 455 -2.03 -23.13 -11.46
N ARG A 456 -2.24 -24.36 -11.00
CA ARG A 456 -3.04 -24.65 -9.80
C ARG A 456 -2.40 -24.04 -8.54
N VAL A 457 -1.10 -24.21 -8.34
CA VAL A 457 -0.39 -23.63 -7.19
C VAL A 457 -0.45 -22.10 -7.22
N VAL A 458 -0.21 -21.47 -8.37
CA VAL A 458 -0.28 -20.01 -8.53
C VAL A 458 -1.71 -19.49 -8.32
N PHE A 459 -2.73 -20.20 -8.80
CA PHE A 459 -4.13 -19.81 -8.58
C PHE A 459 -4.50 -19.87 -7.09
N PHE A 460 -4.16 -20.95 -6.38
CA PHE A 460 -4.43 -21.04 -4.94
C PHE A 460 -3.60 -20.07 -4.11
N ALA A 461 -2.34 -19.80 -4.50
CA ALA A 461 -1.50 -18.81 -3.83
C ALA A 461 -2.03 -17.37 -4.00
N THR A 462 -2.52 -17.01 -5.19
CA THR A 462 -3.13 -15.70 -5.45
C THR A 462 -4.49 -15.55 -4.77
N LEU A 463 -5.32 -16.60 -4.74
CA LEU A 463 -6.57 -16.62 -3.97
C LEU A 463 -6.31 -16.48 -2.46
N ALA A 464 -5.33 -17.20 -1.91
CA ALA A 464 -4.95 -17.07 -0.51
C ALA A 464 -4.40 -15.68 -0.19
N GLY A 465 -3.55 -15.13 -1.06
CA GLY A 465 -3.00 -13.78 -0.93
C GLY A 465 -4.09 -12.70 -0.95
N THR A 466 -5.07 -12.81 -1.85
CA THR A 466 -6.21 -11.88 -1.92
C THR A 466 -7.13 -12.01 -0.70
N VAL A 467 -7.40 -13.23 -0.20
CA VAL A 467 -8.17 -13.44 1.04
C VAL A 467 -7.45 -12.83 2.24
N LEU A 468 -6.14 -13.02 2.38
CA LEU A 468 -5.33 -12.39 3.43
C LEU A 468 -5.34 -10.87 3.32
N HIS A 469 -5.27 -10.33 2.10
CA HIS A 469 -5.38 -8.88 1.87
C HIS A 469 -6.77 -8.35 2.25
N ILE A 470 -7.84 -9.07 1.90
CA ILE A 470 -9.23 -8.71 2.27
C ILE A 470 -9.42 -8.82 3.79
N GLN A 471 -8.86 -9.85 4.44
CA GLN A 471 -8.89 -9.98 5.89
C GLN A 471 -8.12 -8.84 6.57
N ARG A 472 -6.96 -8.45 6.03
CA ARG A 472 -6.18 -7.31 6.54
C ARG A 472 -6.88 -5.98 6.31
N LEU A 473 -7.52 -5.78 5.15
CA LEU A 473 -8.34 -4.59 4.88
C LEU A 473 -9.59 -4.56 5.77
N ARG A 474 -10.22 -5.71 6.06
CA ARG A 474 -11.30 -5.81 7.05
C ARG A 474 -10.79 -5.53 8.46
N HIS A 475 -9.60 -5.98 8.83
CA HIS A 475 -8.97 -5.66 10.10
C HIS A 475 -8.69 -4.15 10.22
N ILE A 476 -8.13 -3.53 9.17
CA ILE A 476 -7.89 -2.07 9.12
C ILE A 476 -9.21 -1.31 9.23
N ARG A 477 -10.25 -1.70 8.48
CA ARG A 477 -11.57 -1.06 8.56
C ARG A 477 -12.21 -1.26 9.94
N ASN A 478 -12.05 -2.43 10.55
CA ASN A 478 -12.55 -2.67 11.90
C ASN A 478 -11.75 -1.88 12.96
N MET A 479 -10.45 -1.63 12.75
CA MET A 479 -9.68 -0.68 13.58
C MET A 479 -10.15 0.77 13.35
N GLU A 480 -10.40 1.21 12.11
CA GLU A 480 -11.01 2.52 11.82
C GLU A 480 -12.38 2.68 12.51
N VAL A 481 -13.22 1.65 12.50
CA VAL A 481 -14.52 1.67 13.20
C VAL A 481 -14.35 1.64 14.72
N VAL A 482 -13.42 0.85 15.26
CA VAL A 482 -13.15 0.79 16.70
C VAL A 482 -12.49 2.08 17.21
N ASP A 483 -11.61 2.71 16.44
CA ASP A 483 -10.99 3.98 16.80
C ASP A 483 -11.99 5.13 16.68
N GLN A 484 -12.84 5.17 15.65
CA GLN A 484 -13.93 6.16 15.56
C GLN A 484 -14.93 5.99 16.71
N PHE A 485 -15.30 4.75 17.06
CA PHE A 485 -16.27 4.47 18.13
C PHE A 485 -15.66 4.64 19.53
N ASN A 486 -14.35 4.39 19.71
CA ASN A 486 -13.63 4.69 20.97
C ASN A 486 -13.43 6.19 21.15
N VAL A 487 -13.08 6.93 20.09
CA VAL A 487 -12.99 8.40 20.12
C VAL A 487 -14.36 9.01 20.45
N ASP A 488 -15.44 8.52 19.84
CA ASP A 488 -16.79 9.01 20.13
C ASP A 488 -17.30 8.58 21.53
N SER A 489 -16.93 7.39 22.02
CA SER A 489 -17.41 6.88 23.33
C SER A 489 -16.60 7.35 24.55
N GLU A 490 -15.29 7.62 24.42
CA GLU A 490 -14.51 8.30 25.46
C GLU A 490 -14.88 9.79 25.56
N PHE A 491 -15.20 10.42 24.44
CA PHE A 491 -15.71 11.80 24.40
C PHE A 491 -17.10 11.93 25.07
N TYR A 492 -18.00 10.95 24.85
CA TYR A 492 -19.31 10.91 25.51
C TYR A 492 -19.26 10.44 26.97
N ARG A 493 -18.29 9.63 27.40
CA ARG A 493 -18.14 9.25 28.82
C ARG A 493 -17.57 10.37 29.70
N ARG A 494 -16.91 11.38 29.13
CA ARG A 494 -16.35 12.53 29.89
C ARG A 494 -17.23 13.78 29.90
N THR A 495 -18.35 13.78 29.18
CA THR A 495 -19.34 14.85 29.24
C THR A 495 -20.52 14.42 30.11
N LEU A 496 -20.43 14.72 31.41
CA LEU A 496 -21.60 14.78 32.29
C LEU A 496 -22.65 15.68 31.64
N THR A 497 -23.91 15.24 31.61
CA THR A 497 -25.00 16.02 31.02
C THR A 497 -25.16 17.36 31.77
N PRO A 498 -25.51 18.45 31.07
CA PRO A 498 -25.69 19.78 31.69
C PRO A 498 -26.64 19.78 32.89
N GLU A 499 -27.60 18.86 32.93
CA GLU A 499 -28.55 18.66 34.04
C GLU A 499 -27.90 18.16 35.34
N GLN A 500 -26.78 17.42 35.27
CA GLN A 500 -26.13 16.87 36.46
C GLN A 500 -25.17 17.86 37.13
N ASN A 501 -24.59 18.82 36.38
CA ASN A 501 -23.78 19.90 36.95
C ASN A 501 -24.62 21.02 37.59
N MET A 502 -25.86 21.22 37.14
CA MET A 502 -26.74 22.24 37.71
C MET A 502 -27.28 21.87 39.10
N LYS A 503 -27.44 20.56 39.39
CA LYS A 503 -27.83 20.06 40.73
C LYS A 503 -26.70 20.05 41.75
N ARG A 504 -25.43 20.15 41.32
CA ARG A 504 -24.26 20.21 42.23
C ARG A 504 -23.86 21.64 42.60
N LEU A 505 -24.26 22.64 41.81
CA LEU A 505 -23.90 24.05 42.02
C LEU A 505 -24.94 24.85 42.82
N PHE A 506 -26.16 24.33 43.03
CA PHE A 506 -27.25 25.06 43.73
C PHE A 506 -28.02 24.21 44.76
N GLY A 507 -27.33 23.37 45.53
CA GLY A 507 -28.00 22.50 46.52
C GLY A 507 -27.24 22.33 47.83
N SER A 508 -27.29 23.35 48.70
CA SER A 508 -27.47 23.22 50.15
C SER A 508 -27.43 24.59 50.84
N GLU A 509 -28.57 25.26 50.96
CA GLU A 509 -28.88 26.15 52.08
C GLU A 509 -30.33 25.85 52.50
N GLU A 510 -30.48 24.95 53.48
CA GLU A 510 -31.48 25.02 54.55
C GLU A 510 -30.72 25.04 55.87
#